data_AF-A0A699HKN5-F1
#
_entry.id   AF-A0A699HKN5-F1
#
_cell.length_a   1.000
_cell.length_b   1.000
_cell.length_c   1.000
_cell.angle_alpha   90.00
_cell.angle_beta   90.00
_cell.angle_gamma   90.00
#
_symmetry.space_group_name_H-M   'P 1'
#
loop_
_entity.id
_entity.type
_entity.pdbx_description
1 polymer ?
#
loop_
_entity_poly.entity_id
_entity_poly.type
_entity_poly.pdbx_seq_one_letter_code
_entity_poly.pdbx_strand_id
1 'polypeptide(L)'
;MTSEKPNELAQWLALAKFWYNTNFHTAIQTTSYEAVYGQNPPVYAPYMLEETVVKQVDRTLQAREQALNLIKFHLIRAQGRMRNLANKHRTNRDFDVGIWVYIGVVVYKLDLPAHSQVHPIFHVSQLKLCKGRSNKMGMLPHCGPTGLISAEPIAILDRKMVKVNNKMAVYFLVKWSNHTDEDATWELYSDLLQRFPNFKEHS
;
A
#
# COMPACT_ATOMS: atom_id res chain seq x y z
N MET A 1 3.33 13.52 14.49
CA MET A 1 2.61 12.28 14.86
C MET A 1 3.50 11.10 15.22
N THR A 2 4.40 10.63 14.34
CA THR A 2 5.36 9.55 14.70
C THR A 2 6.34 9.93 15.80
N SER A 3 6.63 11.23 15.96
CA SER A 3 7.61 11.73 16.94
C SER A 3 7.03 12.16 18.29
N GLU A 4 5.73 12.48 18.38
CA GLU A 4 5.16 13.12 19.58
C GLU A 4 4.47 12.11 20.50
N LYS A 5 3.73 11.15 19.94
CA LYS A 5 3.02 10.11 20.69
C LYS A 5 2.91 8.79 19.90
N PRO A 6 4.01 8.05 19.73
CA PRO A 6 4.05 6.86 18.88
C PRO A 6 3.11 5.74 19.35
N ASN A 7 2.90 5.58 20.66
CA ASN A 7 2.06 4.52 21.22
C ASN A 7 0.55 4.76 21.08
N GLU A 8 0.12 6.01 20.86
CA GLU A 8 -1.29 6.36 20.66
C GLU A 8 -1.70 6.31 19.17
N LEU A 9 -0.72 6.23 18.24
CA LEU A 9 -0.97 6.27 16.80
C LEU A 9 -1.91 5.16 16.32
N ALA A 10 -1.75 3.95 16.88
CA ALA A 10 -2.59 2.80 16.54
C ALA A 10 -4.06 3.03 16.92
N GLN A 11 -4.32 3.72 18.03
CA GLN A 11 -5.66 4.03 18.51
C GLN A 11 -6.39 5.01 17.58
N TRP A 12 -5.63 5.88 16.91
CA TRP A 12 -6.17 6.93 16.04
C TRP A 12 -6.16 6.58 14.55
N LEU A 13 -5.61 5.42 14.17
CA LEU A 13 -5.53 4.97 12.78
C LEU A 13 -6.92 4.87 12.13
N ALA A 14 -7.91 4.38 12.88
CA ALA A 14 -9.28 4.29 12.41
C ALA A 14 -9.86 5.68 12.03
N LEU A 15 -9.55 6.72 12.82
CA LEU A 15 -9.97 8.09 12.52
C LEU A 15 -9.25 8.68 11.32
N ALA A 16 -7.95 8.43 11.20
CA ALA A 16 -7.18 8.86 10.02
C ALA A 16 -7.70 8.21 8.73
N LYS A 17 -8.02 6.91 8.79
CA LYS A 17 -8.62 6.17 7.66
C LYS A 17 -10.02 6.69 7.33
N PHE A 18 -10.86 6.92 8.34
CA PHE A 18 -12.17 7.53 8.16
C PHE A 18 -12.05 8.89 7.47
N TRP A 19 -11.22 9.80 8.01
CA TRP A 19 -10.99 11.12 7.43
C TRP A 19 -10.50 11.03 5.99
N TYR A 20 -9.52 10.17 5.68
CA TYR A 20 -9.03 10.00 4.32
C TYR A 20 -10.13 9.56 3.35
N ASN A 21 -10.97 8.60 3.76
CA ASN A 21 -12.04 8.06 2.92
C ASN A 21 -13.18 9.05 2.68
N THR A 22 -13.47 9.92 3.65
CA THR A 22 -14.60 10.87 3.57
C THR A 22 -14.22 12.25 3.05
N ASN A 23 -12.93 12.54 2.80
CA ASN A 23 -12.50 13.80 2.20
C ASN A 23 -12.46 13.74 0.68
N PHE A 24 -12.64 14.91 0.06
CA PHE A 24 -12.59 15.08 -1.39
C PHE A 24 -11.17 14.91 -1.92
N HIS A 25 -11.02 14.13 -3.00
CA HIS A 25 -9.75 13.91 -3.68
C HIS A 25 -9.82 14.44 -5.11
N THR A 26 -8.99 15.43 -5.44
CA THR A 26 -9.00 16.09 -6.75
C THR A 26 -8.63 15.17 -7.92
N ALA A 27 -7.86 14.11 -7.68
CA ALA A 27 -7.47 13.16 -8.72
C ALA A 27 -8.65 12.32 -9.25
N ILE A 28 -9.60 11.99 -8.36
CA ILE A 28 -10.81 11.22 -8.70
C ILE A 28 -12.07 12.09 -8.74
N GLN A 29 -11.96 13.38 -8.41
CA GLN A 29 -13.07 14.35 -8.39
C GLN A 29 -14.25 13.94 -7.49
N THR A 30 -14.00 13.11 -6.48
CA THR A 30 -14.99 12.62 -5.52
C THR A 30 -14.29 12.17 -4.23
N THR A 31 -15.04 11.65 -3.26
CA THR A 31 -14.48 11.02 -2.06
C THR A 31 -14.21 9.54 -2.32
N SER A 32 -13.22 8.94 -1.68
CA SER A 32 -12.94 7.51 -1.87
C SER A 32 -14.12 6.64 -1.40
N TYR A 33 -14.84 7.10 -0.37
CA TYR A 33 -16.07 6.44 0.09
C TYR A 33 -17.15 6.43 -0.99
N GLU A 34 -17.44 7.57 -1.59
CA GLU A 34 -18.45 7.69 -2.64
C GLU A 34 -18.06 6.91 -3.89
N ALA A 35 -16.78 6.91 -4.27
CA ALA A 35 -16.28 6.11 -5.39
C ALA A 35 -16.48 4.60 -5.20
N VAL A 36 -16.41 4.09 -3.96
CA VAL A 36 -16.55 2.66 -3.64
C VAL A 36 -18.00 2.26 -3.41
N TYR A 37 -18.79 3.10 -2.73
CA TYR A 37 -20.12 2.74 -2.27
C TYR A 37 -21.26 3.43 -3.04
N GLY A 38 -20.96 4.39 -3.91
CA GLY A 38 -21.96 5.16 -4.67
C GLY A 38 -22.86 6.04 -3.79
N GLN A 39 -22.47 6.30 -2.54
CA GLN A 39 -23.22 7.08 -1.57
C GLN A 39 -22.34 8.17 -0.98
N ASN A 40 -22.95 9.30 -0.60
CA ASN A 40 -22.24 10.35 0.11
C ASN A 40 -21.65 9.83 1.43
N PRO A 41 -20.44 10.28 1.83
CA PRO A 41 -19.84 9.88 3.08
C PRO A 41 -20.71 10.30 4.28
N PRO A 42 -20.70 9.54 5.38
CA PRO A 42 -21.40 9.90 6.61
C PRO A 42 -20.95 11.28 7.11
N VAL A 43 -21.90 12.15 7.42
CA VAL A 43 -21.62 13.48 7.96
C VAL A 43 -21.05 13.35 9.36
N TYR A 44 -19.86 13.89 9.59
CA TYR A 44 -19.28 13.98 10.92
C TYR A 44 -19.91 15.17 11.67
N ALA A 45 -20.73 14.89 12.68
CA ALA A 45 -21.19 15.91 13.62
C ALA A 45 -20.10 16.13 14.69
N PRO A 46 -19.53 17.35 14.82
CA PRO A 46 -18.60 17.67 15.89
C PRO A 46 -19.26 17.51 17.25
N TYR A 47 -18.54 16.97 18.23
CA TYR A 47 -19.05 16.92 19.60
C TYR A 47 -19.15 18.33 20.18
N MET A 48 -20.31 18.71 20.70
CA MET A 48 -20.50 19.95 21.44
C MET A 48 -20.32 19.69 22.95
N LEU A 49 -19.62 20.59 23.62
CA LEU A 49 -19.30 20.48 25.05
C LEU A 49 -20.58 20.31 25.89
N GLU A 50 -20.55 19.41 26.89
CA GLU A 50 -21.64 19.15 27.85
C GLU A 50 -22.88 18.39 27.35
N GLU A 51 -22.88 17.83 26.13
CA GLU A 51 -24.02 17.04 25.65
C GLU A 51 -24.17 15.67 26.34
N THR A 52 -23.14 15.19 27.06
CA THR A 52 -23.19 13.90 27.76
C THR A 52 -23.22 14.06 29.27
N VAL A 53 -24.24 13.48 29.91
CA VAL A 53 -24.38 13.46 31.38
C VAL A 53 -23.26 12.66 32.06
N VAL A 54 -22.57 11.81 31.29
CA VAL A 54 -21.52 10.91 31.76
C VAL A 54 -20.14 11.54 31.54
N LYS A 55 -19.52 12.07 32.60
CA LYS A 55 -18.20 12.74 32.58
C LYS A 55 -17.07 11.92 31.91
N GLN A 56 -17.12 10.59 31.97
CA GLN A 56 -16.12 9.74 31.31
C GLN A 56 -16.27 9.77 29.78
N VAL A 57 -17.51 9.80 29.28
CA VAL A 57 -17.81 9.88 27.85
C VAL A 57 -17.39 11.24 27.32
N ASP A 58 -17.70 12.32 28.04
CA ASP A 58 -17.30 13.69 27.72
C ASP A 58 -15.77 13.82 27.58
N ARG A 59 -14.99 13.32 28.55
CA ARG A 59 -13.52 13.30 28.48
C ARG A 59 -12.99 12.54 27.26
N THR A 60 -13.62 11.43 26.92
CA THR A 60 -13.22 10.59 25.78
C THR A 60 -13.50 11.29 24.45
N LEU A 61 -14.65 11.95 24.33
CA LEU A 61 -15.03 12.71 23.13
C LEU A 61 -14.14 13.95 22.93
N GLN A 62 -13.79 14.65 24.00
CA GLN A 62 -12.82 15.76 23.94
C GLN A 62 -11.42 15.29 23.49
N ALA A 63 -10.93 14.17 24.04
CA ALA A 63 -9.65 13.60 23.64
C ALA A 63 -9.65 13.20 22.15
N ARG A 64 -10.77 12.68 21.64
CA ARG A 64 -10.96 12.36 20.22
C ARG A 64 -10.89 13.61 19.33
N GLU A 65 -11.56 14.69 19.69
CA GLU A 65 -11.53 15.94 18.93
C GLU A 65 -10.12 16.54 18.87
N GLN A 66 -9.40 16.53 20.00
CA GLN A 66 -8.00 16.95 20.05
C GLN A 66 -7.11 16.10 19.13
N ALA A 67 -7.31 14.77 19.13
CA ALA A 67 -6.60 13.88 18.24
C ALA A 67 -6.91 14.17 16.76
N LEU A 68 -8.19 14.38 16.40
CA LEU A 68 -8.58 14.74 15.04
C LEU A 68 -7.90 16.03 14.56
N ASN A 69 -7.83 17.06 15.40
CA ASN A 69 -7.16 18.30 15.06
C ASN A 69 -5.65 18.11 14.85
N LEU A 70 -5.00 17.32 15.70
CA LEU A 70 -3.59 16.97 15.54
C LEU A 70 -3.33 16.14 14.27
N ILE A 71 -4.24 15.22 13.89
CA ILE A 71 -4.13 14.44 12.65
C ILE A 71 -4.22 15.39 11.45
N LYS A 72 -5.25 16.25 11.41
CA LYS A 72 -5.47 17.22 10.32
C LYS A 72 -4.25 18.10 10.12
N PHE A 73 -3.72 18.67 11.20
CA PHE A 73 -2.52 19.51 11.17
C PHE A 73 -1.33 18.78 10.53
N HIS A 74 -1.04 17.57 11.00
CA HIS A 74 0.09 16.79 10.49
C HIS A 74 -0.09 16.37 9.04
N LEU A 75 -1.30 16.01 8.63
CA LEU A 75 -1.59 15.55 7.28
C LEU A 75 -1.43 16.71 6.28
N ILE A 76 -1.97 17.88 6.58
CA ILE A 76 -1.80 19.10 5.78
C ILE A 76 -0.31 19.42 5.62
N ARG A 77 0.45 19.36 6.71
CA ARG A 77 1.89 19.59 6.68
C ARG A 77 2.63 18.55 5.83
N ALA A 78 2.25 17.28 5.89
CA ALA A 78 2.83 16.22 5.08
C ALA A 78 2.52 16.42 3.58
N GLN A 79 1.27 16.73 3.24
CA GLN A 79 0.85 17.06 1.88
C GLN A 79 1.63 18.28 1.35
N GLY A 80 1.81 19.32 2.17
CA GLY A 80 2.62 20.49 1.82
C GLY A 80 4.07 20.13 1.51
N ARG A 81 4.72 19.27 2.33
CA ARG A 81 6.08 18.78 2.04
C ARG A 81 6.14 17.98 0.74
N MET A 82 5.18 17.09 0.50
CA MET A 82 5.12 16.29 -0.73
C MET A 82 4.96 17.17 -1.97
N ARG A 83 4.06 18.16 -1.91
CA ARG A 83 3.87 19.16 -2.97
C ARG A 83 5.16 19.94 -3.24
N ASN A 84 5.84 20.41 -2.19
CA ASN A 84 7.07 21.17 -2.34
C ASN A 84 8.19 20.32 -2.96
N LEU A 85 8.31 19.05 -2.55
CA LEU A 85 9.30 18.13 -3.10
C LEU A 85 9.01 17.81 -4.58
N ALA A 86 7.75 17.56 -4.93
CA ALA A 86 7.34 17.32 -6.32
C ALA A 86 7.54 18.56 -7.20
N ASN A 87 7.17 19.74 -6.69
CA ASN A 87 7.33 21.01 -7.40
C ASN A 87 8.80 21.42 -7.56
N LYS A 88 9.71 21.00 -6.66
CA LYS A 88 11.14 21.31 -6.75
C LYS A 88 11.78 20.88 -8.07
N HIS A 89 11.27 19.81 -8.68
CA HIS A 89 11.74 19.31 -9.98
C HIS A 89 10.83 19.70 -11.15
N ARG A 90 9.71 20.39 -10.88
CA ARG A 90 8.77 20.82 -11.91
C ARG A 90 9.11 22.24 -12.33
N THR A 91 9.57 22.41 -13.55
CA THR A 91 9.72 23.73 -14.18
C THR A 91 8.42 24.07 -14.88
N ASN A 92 7.90 25.28 -14.65
CA ASN A 92 6.80 25.79 -15.45
C ASN A 92 7.34 26.07 -16.86
N ARG A 93 6.69 25.54 -17.88
CA ARG A 93 7.07 25.72 -19.28
C ARG A 93 5.89 26.33 -19.99
N ASP A 94 6.04 27.59 -20.35
CA ASP A 94 5.11 28.27 -21.23
C ASP A 94 5.54 27.95 -22.67
N PHE A 95 4.56 27.58 -23.50
CA PHE A 95 4.79 27.24 -24.90
C PHE A 95 3.93 28.16 -25.75
N ASP A 96 4.55 28.80 -26.75
CA ASP A 96 3.82 29.64 -27.70
C ASP A 96 2.89 28.78 -28.57
N VAL A 97 1.74 29.34 -28.91
CA VAL A 97 0.73 28.70 -29.77
C VAL A 97 1.37 28.41 -31.14
N GLY A 98 1.43 27.13 -31.51
CA GLY A 98 2.03 26.66 -32.78
C GLY A 98 3.35 25.88 -32.61
N ILE A 99 3.91 25.80 -31.40
CA ILE A 99 5.09 24.97 -31.12
C ILE A 99 4.68 23.52 -30.83
N TRP A 100 5.30 22.57 -31.52
CA TRP A 100 5.14 21.15 -31.25
C TRP A 100 5.99 20.74 -30.05
N VAL A 101 5.34 20.29 -28.97
CA VAL A 101 6.01 19.84 -27.75
C VAL A 101 5.96 18.32 -27.68
N TYR A 102 7.12 17.68 -27.53
CA TYR A 102 7.18 16.25 -27.26
C TYR A 102 6.79 15.99 -25.80
N ILE A 103 5.57 15.51 -25.59
CA ILE A 103 5.15 14.96 -24.29
C ILE A 103 5.84 13.62 -24.16
N GLY A 104 6.83 13.53 -23.26
CA GLY A 104 7.56 12.30 -23.01
C GLY A 104 6.58 11.15 -22.77
N VAL A 105 6.67 10.10 -23.59
CA VAL A 105 5.82 8.93 -23.45
C VAL A 105 6.23 8.26 -22.15
N VAL A 106 5.49 8.55 -21.07
CA VAL A 106 5.68 7.92 -19.76
C VAL A 106 5.20 6.48 -19.74
N VAL A 107 4.90 5.93 -20.91
CA VAL A 107 4.28 4.63 -21.12
C VAL A 107 5.10 3.86 -22.15
N TYR A 108 5.61 2.68 -21.76
CA TYR A 108 6.34 1.79 -22.65
C TYR A 108 5.48 0.58 -22.99
N LYS A 109 5.48 0.18 -24.26
CA LYS A 109 4.93 -1.09 -24.70
C LYS A 109 6.06 -2.11 -24.73
N LEU A 110 6.00 -3.11 -23.86
CA LEU A 110 6.94 -4.24 -23.85
C LEU A 110 6.51 -5.27 -24.91
N ASP A 111 7.51 -5.85 -25.58
CA ASP A 111 7.32 -6.96 -26.50
C ASP A 111 7.22 -8.27 -25.69
N LEU A 112 6.01 -8.55 -25.19
CA LEU A 112 5.73 -9.74 -24.41
C LEU A 112 5.28 -10.89 -25.33
N PRO A 113 5.57 -12.16 -24.98
CA PRO A 113 5.03 -13.31 -25.69
C PRO A 113 3.50 -13.26 -25.79
N ALA A 114 2.95 -13.77 -26.90
CA ALA A 114 1.50 -13.74 -27.16
C ALA A 114 0.63 -14.43 -26.10
N HIS A 115 1.21 -15.34 -25.31
CA HIS A 115 0.55 -16.02 -24.20
C HIS A 115 0.68 -15.29 -22.85
N SER A 116 1.29 -14.11 -22.83
CA SER A 116 1.41 -13.28 -21.62
C SER A 116 0.03 -12.79 -21.20
N GLN A 117 -0.34 -13.07 -19.95
CA GLN A 117 -1.53 -12.48 -19.33
C GLN A 117 -1.26 -11.08 -18.75
N VAL A 118 -0.02 -10.61 -18.80
CA VAL A 118 0.34 -9.26 -18.36
C VAL A 118 0.10 -8.26 -19.50
N HIS A 119 -0.59 -7.17 -19.21
CA HIS A 119 -0.83 -6.10 -20.17
C HIS A 119 0.51 -5.50 -20.65
N PRO A 120 0.76 -5.36 -21.96
CA PRO A 120 2.10 -4.99 -22.47
C PRO A 120 2.45 -3.52 -22.25
N ILE A 121 1.51 -2.69 -21.82
CA ILE A 121 1.68 -1.24 -21.68
C ILE A 121 1.88 -0.90 -20.20
N PHE A 122 3.02 -0.31 -19.86
CA PHE A 122 3.43 0.02 -18.49
C PHE A 122 3.86 1.47 -18.37
N HIS A 123 3.58 2.10 -17.23
CA HIS A 123 4.17 3.38 -16.91
C HIS A 123 5.66 3.22 -16.56
N VAL A 124 6.53 4.15 -16.97
CA VAL A 124 7.99 4.08 -16.76
C VAL A 124 8.39 3.86 -15.29
N SER A 125 7.58 4.33 -14.34
CA SER A 125 7.80 4.14 -12.90
C SER A 125 7.60 2.70 -12.40
N GLN A 126 6.95 1.84 -13.19
CA GLN A 126 6.73 0.43 -12.86
C GLN A 126 7.88 -0.45 -13.36
N LEU A 127 8.81 0.10 -14.15
CA LEU A 127 9.95 -0.61 -14.71
C LEU A 127 11.20 -0.38 -13.86
N LYS A 128 11.97 -1.44 -13.61
CA LYS A 128 13.30 -1.36 -12.98
C LYS A 128 14.37 -1.64 -14.02
N LEU A 129 15.47 -0.88 -13.96
CA LEU A 129 16.63 -1.14 -14.80
C LEU A 129 17.22 -2.52 -14.44
N CYS A 130 17.28 -3.43 -15.42
CA CYS A 130 17.96 -4.71 -15.25
C CYS A 130 19.47 -4.47 -15.12
N LYS A 131 20.02 -4.77 -13.95
CA LYS A 131 21.46 -4.63 -13.67
C LYS A 131 22.16 -5.97 -13.92
N GLY A 132 22.73 -6.14 -15.11
CA GLY A 132 23.49 -7.33 -15.52
C GLY A 132 23.21 -7.70 -16.99
N ARG A 133 24.18 -8.34 -17.67
CA ARG A 133 23.95 -8.96 -19.00
C ARG A 133 23.22 -10.29 -18.81
N SER A 134 21.91 -10.24 -18.56
CA SER A 134 21.07 -11.44 -18.65
C SER A 134 20.31 -11.42 -19.97
N ASN A 135 20.79 -12.21 -20.93
CA ASN A 135 20.08 -12.45 -22.20
C ASN A 135 18.99 -13.53 -22.05
N LYS A 136 18.68 -13.96 -20.82
CA LYS A 136 17.61 -14.93 -20.57
C LYS A 136 16.32 -14.16 -20.33
N MET A 137 15.40 -14.26 -21.29
CA MET A 137 13.99 -13.96 -21.07
C MET A 137 13.53 -14.87 -19.92
N GLY A 138 13.45 -14.34 -18.70
CA GLY A 138 12.96 -15.11 -17.56
C GLY A 138 11.56 -15.64 -17.89
N MET A 139 11.25 -16.86 -17.49
CA MET A 139 9.90 -17.38 -17.64
C MET A 139 8.93 -16.43 -16.93
N LEU A 140 7.94 -15.92 -17.66
CA LEU A 140 6.92 -15.05 -17.09
C LEU A 140 6.15 -15.84 -16.02
N PRO A 141 5.83 -15.23 -14.86
CA PRO A 141 5.08 -15.90 -13.82
C PRO A 141 3.72 -16.37 -14.37
N HIS A 142 3.34 -17.60 -14.03
CA HIS A 142 2.02 -18.13 -14.37
C HIS A 142 0.96 -17.37 -13.55
N CYS A 143 0.15 -16.55 -14.24
CA CYS A 143 -1.05 -15.98 -13.63
C CYS A 143 -2.16 -17.03 -13.67
N GLY A 144 -2.77 -17.28 -12.51
CA GLY A 144 -3.95 -18.12 -12.43
C GLY A 144 -5.16 -17.47 -13.14
N PRO A 145 -6.28 -18.19 -13.30
CA PRO A 145 -7.49 -17.70 -13.99
C PRO A 145 -8.11 -16.42 -13.39
N THR A 146 -7.68 -16.00 -12.20
CA THR A 146 -8.09 -14.76 -11.51
C THR A 146 -7.10 -13.59 -11.69
N GLY A 147 -6.00 -13.77 -12.45
CA GLY A 147 -5.00 -12.72 -12.71
C GLY A 147 -4.00 -12.48 -11.57
N LEU A 148 -4.02 -13.31 -10.51
CA LEU A 148 -3.03 -13.29 -9.45
C LEU A 148 -1.79 -14.11 -9.86
N ILE A 149 -0.61 -13.55 -9.57
CA ILE A 149 0.66 -14.26 -9.67
C ILE A 149 0.61 -15.45 -8.71
N SER A 150 0.49 -16.67 -9.25
CA SER A 150 0.41 -17.89 -8.44
C SER A 150 1.81 -18.31 -8.02
N ALA A 151 2.29 -17.74 -6.92
CA ALA A 151 3.52 -18.19 -6.27
C ALA A 151 3.18 -19.38 -5.38
N GLU A 152 3.60 -20.59 -5.77
CA GLU A 152 3.46 -21.79 -4.96
C GLU A 152 4.76 -22.04 -4.18
N PRO A 153 4.70 -22.46 -2.91
CA PRO A 153 5.88 -22.83 -2.16
C PRO A 153 6.49 -24.11 -2.75
N ILE A 154 7.77 -24.07 -3.12
CA ILE A 154 8.51 -25.21 -3.68
C ILE A 154 9.39 -25.88 -2.63
N ALA A 155 10.04 -25.11 -1.76
CA ALA A 155 10.97 -25.65 -0.78
C ALA A 155 11.04 -24.79 0.49
N ILE A 156 11.42 -25.42 1.60
CA ILE A 156 11.81 -24.73 2.83
C ILE A 156 13.34 -24.68 2.84
N LEU A 157 13.90 -23.47 2.83
CA LEU A 157 15.34 -23.24 2.84
C LEU A 157 15.90 -23.22 4.26
N ASP A 158 15.12 -22.74 5.22
CA ASP A 158 15.53 -22.58 6.61
C ASP A 158 14.32 -22.52 7.56
N ARG A 159 14.55 -22.73 8.85
CA ARG A 159 13.54 -22.66 9.91
C ARG A 159 14.07 -21.92 11.13
N LYS A 160 13.23 -21.06 11.73
CA LYS A 160 13.56 -20.39 12.98
C LYS A 160 12.39 -20.34 13.94
N MET A 161 12.70 -20.38 15.24
CA MET A 161 11.75 -20.20 16.31
C MET A 161 11.90 -18.81 16.91
N VAL A 162 10.79 -18.09 17.02
CA VAL A 162 10.76 -16.73 17.59
C VAL A 162 9.75 -16.70 18.73
N LYS A 163 10.15 -16.13 19.86
CA LYS A 163 9.23 -15.90 20.98
C LYS A 163 8.41 -14.63 20.71
N VAL A 164 7.13 -14.80 20.39
CA VAL A 164 6.18 -13.70 20.12
C VAL A 164 5.07 -13.75 21.17
N ASN A 165 4.87 -12.68 21.94
CA ASN A 165 3.83 -12.58 22.99
C ASN A 165 3.81 -13.77 23.97
N ASN A 166 4.98 -14.14 24.48
CA ASN A 166 5.18 -15.26 25.42
C ASN A 166 4.77 -16.64 24.86
N LYS A 167 4.57 -16.76 23.54
CA LYS A 167 4.33 -18.01 22.82
C LYS A 167 5.48 -18.24 21.83
N MET A 168 5.82 -19.49 21.59
CA MET A 168 6.80 -19.85 20.57
C MET A 168 6.09 -19.92 19.21
N ALA A 169 6.61 -19.18 18.22
CA ALA A 169 6.14 -19.17 16.85
C ALA A 169 7.24 -19.70 15.92
N VAL A 170 6.87 -20.57 14.98
CA VAL A 170 7.79 -21.20 14.01
C VAL A 170 7.62 -20.50 12.66
N TYR A 171 8.73 -20.01 12.12
CA TYR A 171 8.80 -19.43 10.78
C TYR A 171 9.63 -20.31 9.87
N PHE A 172 9.18 -20.47 8.63
CA PHE A 172 9.91 -21.13 7.56
C PHE A 172 10.34 -20.12 6.51
N LEU A 173 11.57 -20.26 6.03
CA LEU A 173 12.08 -19.52 4.89
C LEU A 173 11.65 -20.26 3.63
N VAL A 174 10.68 -19.70 2.92
CA VAL A 174 9.99 -20.37 1.83
C VAL A 174 10.57 -19.91 0.50
N LYS A 175 11.00 -20.87 -0.31
CA LYS A 175 11.32 -20.67 -1.72
C LYS A 175 10.03 -20.79 -2.54
N TRP A 176 9.76 -19.79 -3.36
CA TRP A 176 8.58 -19.71 -4.21
C TRP A 176 8.87 -20.12 -5.65
N SER A 177 7.86 -20.62 -6.36
CA SER A 177 7.99 -21.15 -7.72
C SER A 177 8.41 -20.14 -8.78
N ASN A 178 8.13 -18.88 -8.53
CA ASN A 178 8.36 -17.75 -9.42
C ASN A 178 9.56 -16.88 -9.01
N HIS A 179 10.33 -17.28 -7.99
CA HIS A 179 11.40 -16.50 -7.38
C HIS A 179 12.70 -17.28 -7.25
N THR A 180 13.83 -16.57 -7.16
CA THR A 180 15.14 -17.17 -6.84
C THR A 180 15.27 -17.41 -5.34
N ASP A 181 16.30 -18.14 -4.92
CA ASP A 181 16.56 -18.42 -3.51
C ASP A 181 16.81 -17.13 -2.69
N GLU A 182 17.29 -16.08 -3.35
CA GLU A 182 17.54 -14.74 -2.76
C GLU A 182 16.24 -13.99 -2.42
N ASP A 183 15.14 -14.34 -3.10
CA ASP A 183 13.82 -13.73 -2.96
C ASP A 183 12.92 -14.52 -1.96
N ALA A 184 13.48 -15.50 -1.24
CA ALA A 184 12.75 -16.30 -0.26
C ALA A 184 12.23 -15.44 0.91
N THR A 185 11.02 -15.73 1.38
CA THR A 185 10.37 -14.97 2.48
C THR A 185 10.17 -15.83 3.73
N TRP A 186 10.24 -15.18 4.90
CA TRP A 186 9.92 -15.83 6.18
C TRP A 186 8.42 -15.82 6.40
N GLU A 187 7.78 -16.98 6.25
CA GLU A 187 6.34 -17.15 6.48
C GLU A 187 6.08 -17.90 7.78
N LEU A 188 4.98 -17.59 8.45
CA LEU A 188 4.55 -18.29 9.64
C LEU A 188 4.02 -19.68 9.26
N TYR A 189 4.47 -20.73 9.95
CA TYR A 189 4.11 -22.11 9.60
C TYR A 189 2.61 -22.37 9.58
N SER A 190 1.86 -21.82 10.55
CA SER A 190 0.41 -21.96 10.61
C SER A 190 -0.29 -21.36 9.40
N ASP A 191 0.15 -20.18 8.97
CA ASP A 191 -0.46 -19.43 7.87
C ASP A 191 -0.12 -20.11 6.54
N LEU A 192 1.11 -20.63 6.43
CA LEU A 192 1.57 -21.38 5.28
C LEU A 192 0.75 -22.65 5.06
N LEU A 193 0.51 -23.44 6.12
CA LEU A 193 -0.33 -24.63 6.04
C LEU A 193 -1.80 -24.31 5.75
N GLN A 194 -2.32 -23.22 6.29
CA GLN A 194 -3.69 -22.79 6.00
C GLN A 194 -3.85 -22.39 4.51
N ARG A 195 -2.84 -21.72 3.95
CA ARG A 195 -2.87 -21.24 2.57
C ARG A 195 -2.48 -22.32 1.55
N PHE A 196 -1.60 -23.25 1.93
CA PHE A 196 -1.13 -24.35 1.09
C PHE A 196 -1.21 -25.70 1.84
N PRO A 197 -2.42 -26.26 2.03
CA PRO A 197 -2.61 -27.48 2.81
C PRO A 197 -1.92 -28.73 2.24
N ASN A 198 -1.67 -28.72 0.93
CA ASN A 198 -1.03 -29.82 0.21
C ASN A 198 0.51 -29.72 0.20
N PHE A 199 1.09 -28.62 0.68
CA PHE A 199 2.53 -28.46 0.76
C PHE A 199 3.09 -29.29 1.91
N LYS A 200 3.83 -30.36 1.57
CA LYS A 200 4.50 -31.22 2.55
C LYS A 200 5.96 -30.84 2.62
N GLU A 201 6.49 -30.76 3.84
CA GLU A 201 7.93 -30.65 4.08
C GLU A 201 8.60 -31.89 3.51
N HIS A 202 9.20 -31.77 2.33
CA HIS A 202 10.10 -32.78 1.80
C HIS A 202 11.41 -32.65 2.59
N SER A 203 11.59 -33.56 3.55
CA SER A 203 12.84 -33.75 4.31
C SER A 203 13.99 -34.17 3.41
#